data_AF-F8QAH6-F1
#
_entry.id   AF-F8QAH6-F1
#
_cell.length_a   1.000
_cell.length_b   1.000
_cell.length_c   1.000
_cell.angle_alpha   90.00
_cell.angle_beta   90.00
_cell.angle_gamma   90.00
#
_symmetry.space_group_name_H-M   'P 1'
#
loop_
_entity.id
_entity.type
_entity.pdbx_description
1 polymer ?
#
loop_
_entity_poly.entity_id
_entity_poly.type
_entity_poly.pdbx_seq_one_letter_code
_entity_poly.pdbx_strand_id
1 'polypeptide(L)'
;MSMGDPLAEVATKLLVEGTPFPGDDLANQDTYDLGRFSVYRVSKHEHAIVDHLRWLDDDVMVPSSYLMDTKFCLADWYSDQKGPIGGYQLHECEEFHTSVPMGDAIGDRVEEILDMGRPYERDVILDREPRESRFDNNVTS
;
A
#
# COMPACT_ATOMS: atom_id res chain seq x y z
N MET A 1 14.38 9.12 -2.68
CA MET A 1 13.41 8.10 -2.20
C MET A 1 12.05 8.76 -2.16
N SER A 2 11.03 8.16 -2.77
CA SER A 2 9.65 8.66 -2.73
C SER A 2 8.87 7.81 -1.73
N MET A 3 7.92 8.41 -1.00
CA MET A 3 7.08 7.71 -0.02
C MET A 3 6.12 6.70 -0.67
N GLY A 4 5.90 6.80 -1.99
CA GLY A 4 4.86 6.03 -2.68
C GLY A 4 3.45 6.49 -2.26
N ASP A 5 2.46 5.62 -2.45
CA ASP A 5 1.13 5.75 -1.82
C ASP A 5 0.95 4.58 -0.85
N PRO A 6 1.33 4.76 0.43
CA PRO A 6 1.26 3.69 1.42
C PRO A 6 -0.14 3.12 1.60
N LEU A 7 -1.17 3.96 1.46
CA LEU A 7 -2.56 3.53 1.57
C LEU A 7 -2.92 2.58 0.44
N ALA A 8 -2.53 2.92 -0.79
CA ALA A 8 -2.78 2.08 -1.96
C ALA A 8 -1.99 0.76 -1.93
N GLU A 9 -0.74 0.79 -1.46
CA GLU A 9 0.10 -0.39 -1.30
C GLU A 9 -0.51 -1.38 -0.28
N VAL A 10 -0.87 -0.90 0.91
CA VAL A 10 -1.51 -1.74 1.94
C VAL A 10 -2.89 -2.21 1.51
N ALA A 11 -3.71 -1.32 0.92
CA ALA A 11 -5.03 -1.69 0.40
C ALA A 11 -4.94 -2.82 -0.65
N THR A 12 -3.99 -2.72 -1.58
CA THR A 12 -3.79 -3.77 -2.60
C THR A 12 -3.40 -5.09 -1.94
N LYS A 13 -2.49 -5.07 -0.98
CA LYS A 13 -2.08 -6.28 -0.24
C LYS A 13 -3.26 -6.93 0.48
N LEU A 14 -4.05 -6.14 1.22
CA LEU A 14 -5.20 -6.64 1.97
C LEU A 14 -6.29 -7.21 1.06
N LEU A 15 -6.50 -6.64 -0.13
CA LEU A 15 -7.43 -7.19 -1.10
C LEU A 15 -6.95 -8.54 -1.65
N VAL A 16 -5.65 -8.70 -1.91
CA VAL A 16 -5.08 -9.98 -2.33
C VAL A 16 -5.21 -11.03 -1.22
N GLU A 17 -4.86 -10.69 0.01
CA GLU A 17 -5.01 -11.57 1.18
C GLU A 17 -6.48 -11.90 1.50
N GLY A 18 -7.40 -11.00 1.17
CA GLY A 18 -8.84 -11.17 1.32
C GLY A 18 -9.48 -12.10 0.28
N THR A 19 -8.74 -12.54 -0.73
CA THR A 19 -9.28 -13.51 -1.70
C THR A 19 -9.49 -14.88 -1.05
N PRO A 20 -10.55 -15.61 -1.43
CA PRO A 20 -11.55 -15.30 -2.46
C PRO A 20 -12.66 -14.36 -1.99
N PHE A 21 -13.35 -13.70 -2.92
CA PHE A 21 -14.52 -12.85 -2.70
C PHE A 21 -15.80 -13.49 -3.24
N PRO A 22 -17.00 -13.03 -2.82
CA PRO A 22 -18.27 -13.56 -3.33
C PRO A 22 -18.33 -13.59 -4.86
N GLY A 23 -18.63 -14.76 -5.44
CA GLY A 23 -18.65 -14.98 -6.89
C GLY A 23 -17.33 -15.45 -7.51
N ASP A 24 -16.26 -15.55 -6.73
CA ASP A 24 -14.99 -16.12 -7.18
C ASP A 24 -15.04 -17.65 -7.25
N ASP A 25 -14.42 -18.23 -8.28
CA ASP A 25 -14.30 -19.69 -8.45
C ASP A 25 -13.25 -20.31 -7.52
N LEU A 26 -13.70 -20.83 -6.38
CA LEU A 26 -12.87 -21.49 -5.36
C LEU A 26 -11.99 -22.64 -5.88
N ALA A 27 -12.30 -23.22 -7.05
CA ALA A 27 -11.48 -24.29 -7.65
C ALA A 27 -10.17 -23.78 -8.28
N ASN A 28 -10.04 -22.46 -8.48
CA ASN A 28 -8.92 -21.82 -9.18
C ASN A 28 -8.12 -20.89 -8.24
N GLN A 29 -7.79 -21.35 -7.03
CA GLN A 29 -7.01 -20.57 -6.05
C GLN A 29 -5.67 -20.05 -6.60
N ASP A 30 -5.01 -20.83 -7.47
CA ASP A 30 -3.77 -20.43 -8.14
C ASP A 30 -3.95 -19.22 -9.10
N THR A 31 -5.20 -18.82 -9.41
CA THR A 31 -5.49 -17.69 -10.29
C THR A 31 -5.56 -16.35 -9.53
N TYR A 32 -5.62 -16.35 -8.20
CA TYR A 32 -5.72 -15.13 -7.39
C TYR A 32 -4.36 -14.46 -7.08
N ASP A 33 -3.36 -14.79 -7.91
CA ASP A 33 -1.98 -14.32 -7.86
C ASP A 33 -1.80 -12.79 -7.74
N LEU A 34 -0.55 -12.44 -7.41
CA LEU A 34 0.03 -11.08 -7.47
C LEU A 34 -0.32 -10.40 -8.81
N GLY A 35 -1.31 -9.51 -8.78
CA GLY A 35 -1.71 -8.71 -9.94
C GLY A 35 -3.21 -8.60 -10.18
N ARG A 36 -4.05 -9.34 -9.44
CA ARG A 36 -5.51 -9.19 -9.55
C ARG A 36 -6.00 -7.79 -9.20
N PHE A 37 -5.47 -7.21 -8.13
CA PHE A 37 -5.92 -5.91 -7.66
C PHE A 37 -4.91 -4.82 -7.99
N SER A 38 -5.43 -3.65 -8.32
CA SER A 38 -4.66 -2.41 -8.35
C SER A 38 -5.45 -1.34 -7.64
N VAL A 39 -4.85 -0.75 -6.61
CA VAL A 39 -5.42 0.42 -5.93
C VAL A 39 -4.59 1.64 -6.28
N TYR A 40 -5.24 2.73 -6.64
CA TYR A 40 -4.55 4.00 -6.88
C TYR A 40 -5.43 5.19 -6.55
N ARG A 41 -4.79 6.27 -6.12
CA ARG A 41 -5.45 7.51 -5.77
C ARG A 41 -5.91 8.24 -7.03
N VAL A 42 -7.19 8.55 -7.12
CA VAL A 42 -7.77 9.30 -8.25
C VAL A 42 -8.10 10.75 -7.89
N SER A 43 -8.26 11.04 -6.60
CA SER A 43 -8.51 12.39 -6.10
C SER A 43 -7.90 12.60 -4.72
N LYS A 44 -8.05 13.81 -4.17
CA LYS A 44 -7.63 14.06 -2.78
C LYS A 44 -8.42 13.23 -1.76
N HIS A 45 -9.60 12.74 -2.13
CA HIS A 45 -10.57 12.15 -1.21
C HIS A 45 -10.90 10.70 -1.54
N GLU A 46 -10.41 10.17 -2.65
CA GLU A 46 -10.81 8.84 -3.12
C GLU A 46 -9.67 8.08 -3.77
N HIS A 47 -9.74 6.77 -3.61
CA HIS A 47 -8.96 5.76 -4.30
C HIS A 47 -9.89 4.89 -5.15
N ALA A 48 -9.40 4.45 -6.30
CA ALA A 48 -10.08 3.46 -7.14
C ALA A 48 -9.46 2.08 -6.90
N ILE A 49 -10.31 1.07 -6.79
CA ILE A 49 -9.94 -0.34 -6.73
C ILE A 49 -10.32 -0.96 -8.07
N VAL A 50 -9.31 -1.44 -8.79
CA VAL A 50 -9.46 -2.20 -10.03
C VAL A 50 -9.29 -3.68 -9.71
N ASP A 51 -10.30 -4.47 -10.05
CA ASP A 51 -10.28 -5.93 -9.98
C ASP A 51 -10.13 -6.49 -11.39
N HIS A 52 -8.91 -6.85 -11.77
CA HIS A 52 -8.57 -7.32 -13.12
C HIS A 52 -9.22 -8.66 -13.47
N LEU A 53 -9.67 -9.43 -12.46
CA LEU A 53 -10.46 -10.64 -12.70
C LEU A 53 -11.86 -10.30 -13.21
N ARG A 54 -12.36 -9.11 -12.86
CA ARG A 54 -13.70 -8.60 -13.20
C ARG A 54 -13.60 -7.35 -14.07
N TRP A 55 -12.77 -7.41 -15.11
CA TRP A 55 -12.45 -6.29 -16.01
C TRP A 55 -13.65 -5.64 -16.74
N LEU A 56 -14.84 -6.26 -16.70
CA LEU A 56 -16.08 -5.70 -17.23
C LEU A 56 -16.87 -4.87 -16.21
N ASP A 57 -16.55 -5.01 -14.92
CA ASP A 57 -17.16 -4.21 -13.86
C ASP A 57 -16.52 -2.83 -13.81
N ASP A 58 -17.30 -1.84 -13.37
CA ASP A 58 -16.75 -0.55 -12.98
C ASP A 58 -15.81 -0.68 -11.77
N ASP A 59 -14.79 0.17 -11.74
CA ASP A 59 -13.87 0.34 -10.62
C ASP A 59 -14.64 0.69 -9.33
N VAL A 60 -14.23 0.10 -8.21
CA VAL A 60 -14.85 0.39 -6.92
C VAL A 60 -14.16 1.58 -6.28
N MET A 61 -14.93 2.64 -6.04
CA MET A 61 -14.46 3.85 -5.38
C MET A 61 -14.49 3.69 -3.86
N VAL A 62 -13.35 3.88 -3.21
CA VAL A 62 -13.24 3.90 -1.75
C VAL A 62 -12.78 5.28 -1.27
N PRO A 63 -13.48 5.88 -0.28
CA PRO A 63 -13.01 7.12 0.31
C PRO A 63 -11.63 6.94 0.95
N SER A 64 -10.68 7.84 0.66
CA SER A 64 -9.35 7.80 1.27
C SER A 64 -9.42 7.89 2.80
N SER A 65 -10.47 8.50 3.36
CA SER A 65 -10.70 8.54 4.80
C SER A 65 -10.94 7.17 5.42
N TYR A 66 -11.49 6.22 4.66
CA TYR A 66 -11.66 4.85 5.14
C TYR A 66 -10.32 4.12 5.15
N LEU A 67 -9.50 4.30 4.09
CA LEU A 67 -8.15 3.75 4.06
C LEU A 67 -7.22 4.34 5.14
N MET A 68 -7.50 5.57 5.60
CA MET A 68 -6.79 6.19 6.72
C MET A 68 -7.26 5.70 8.10
N ASP A 69 -8.42 5.03 8.20
CA ASP A 69 -8.88 4.46 9.46
C ASP A 69 -8.18 3.13 9.70
N THR A 70 -7.34 3.08 10.73
CA THR A 70 -6.52 1.91 11.05
C THR A 70 -7.33 0.68 11.44
N LYS A 71 -8.64 0.82 11.71
CA LYS A 71 -9.55 -0.28 12.04
C LYS A 71 -10.43 -0.70 10.88
N PHE A 72 -10.40 0.01 9.76
CA PHE A 72 -11.22 -0.30 8.61
C PHE A 72 -10.78 -1.63 7.98
N CYS A 73 -11.70 -2.57 7.83
CA CYS A 73 -11.46 -3.86 7.16
C CYS A 73 -11.83 -3.72 5.68
N LEU A 74 -10.86 -3.34 4.85
CA LEU A 74 -11.08 -3.07 3.43
C LEU A 74 -11.63 -4.28 2.67
N ALA A 75 -11.09 -5.47 2.91
CA ALA A 75 -11.50 -6.69 2.21
C ALA A 75 -12.97 -7.05 2.53
N ASP A 76 -13.37 -6.96 3.79
CA ASP A 76 -14.75 -7.20 4.23
C ASP A 76 -15.70 -6.19 3.56
N TRP A 77 -15.34 -4.90 3.63
CA TRP A 77 -16.12 -3.85 2.97
C TRP A 77 -16.23 -4.07 1.45
N TYR A 78 -15.16 -4.48 0.79
CA TYR A 78 -15.15 -4.78 -0.64
C TYR A 78 -16.04 -5.98 -0.97
N SER A 79 -16.02 -7.03 -0.14
CA SER A 79 -16.92 -8.18 -0.23
C SER A 79 -18.38 -7.73 -0.20
N ASP A 80 -18.73 -6.83 0.70
CA ASP A 80 -20.08 -6.29 0.85
C ASP A 80 -20.50 -5.41 -0.34
N GLN A 81 -19.56 -4.68 -0.95
CA GLN A 81 -19.85 -3.92 -2.17
C GLN A 81 -20.11 -4.84 -3.38
N LYS A 82 -19.35 -5.93 -3.51
CA LYS A 82 -19.40 -6.81 -4.69
C LYS A 82 -20.42 -7.93 -4.58
N GLY A 83 -20.74 -8.40 -3.38
CA GLY A 83 -21.72 -9.47 -3.17
C GLY A 83 -23.05 -9.25 -3.90
N PRO A 84 -23.71 -8.09 -3.72
CA PRO A 84 -24.97 -7.80 -4.41
C PRO A 84 -24.87 -7.80 -5.95
N ILE A 85 -23.71 -7.42 -6.51
CA ILE A 85 -23.47 -7.44 -7.96
C ILE A 85 -23.39 -8.89 -8.46
N GLY A 86 -22.81 -9.79 -7.66
CA GLY A 86 -22.77 -11.23 -7.92
C GLY A 86 -24.06 -11.98 -7.57
N GLY A 87 -25.08 -11.30 -7.04
CA GLY A 87 -26.35 -11.90 -6.61
C GLY A 87 -26.35 -12.49 -5.20
N TYR A 88 -25.32 -12.22 -4.41
CA TYR A 88 -25.21 -12.67 -3.01
C TYR A 88 -25.93 -11.72 -2.05
N GLN A 89 -26.57 -12.29 -1.05
CA GLN A 89 -27.12 -11.55 0.08
C GLN A 89 -26.00 -11.15 1.05
N LEU A 90 -26.19 -10.07 1.81
CA LEU A 90 -25.15 -9.55 2.72
C LEU A 90 -24.64 -10.60 3.72
N HIS A 91 -25.53 -11.42 4.28
CA HIS A 91 -25.15 -12.49 5.20
C HIS A 91 -24.32 -13.61 4.55
N GLU A 92 -24.43 -13.80 3.24
CA GLU A 92 -23.60 -14.75 2.49
C GLU A 92 -22.21 -14.16 2.22
N CYS A 93 -22.08 -12.83 2.18
CA CYS A 93 -20.78 -12.16 2.07
C CYS A 93 -19.92 -12.32 3.33
N GLU A 94 -20.55 -12.43 4.51
CA GLU A 94 -19.85 -12.59 5.79
C GLU A 94 -18.97 -13.85 5.83
N GLU A 95 -19.28 -14.87 5.03
CA GLU A 95 -18.45 -16.09 4.92
C GLU A 95 -17.07 -15.83 4.31
N PHE A 96 -16.92 -14.71 3.59
CA PHE A 96 -15.67 -14.29 2.93
C PHE A 96 -14.91 -13.23 3.74
N HIS A 97 -15.44 -12.80 4.89
CA HIS A 97 -14.79 -11.79 5.71
C HIS A 97 -13.51 -12.36 6.36
N THR A 98 -12.43 -11.59 6.29
CA THR A 98 -11.15 -11.92 6.93
C THR A 98 -10.91 -11.10 8.19
N SER A 99 -11.61 -9.96 8.34
CA SER A 99 -11.48 -9.05 9.47
C SER A 99 -10.05 -8.55 9.71
N VAL A 100 -9.25 -8.47 8.65
CA VAL A 100 -7.91 -7.88 8.69
C VAL A 100 -8.02 -6.36 8.47
N PRO A 101 -7.60 -5.54 9.45
CA PRO A 101 -7.74 -4.09 9.36
C PRO A 101 -6.61 -3.43 8.57
N MET A 102 -6.83 -2.21 8.08
CA MET A 102 -5.84 -1.38 7.36
C MET A 102 -4.53 -1.17 8.13
N GLY A 103 -4.56 -1.10 9.47
CA GLY A 103 -3.38 -0.80 10.26
C GLY A 103 -2.84 0.62 10.05
N ASP A 104 -1.63 0.91 10.54
CA ASP A 104 -0.97 2.22 10.35
C ASP A 104 -0.11 2.22 9.09
N ALA A 105 -0.76 2.13 7.92
CA ALA A 105 -0.10 2.03 6.63
C ALA A 105 0.95 3.14 6.38
N ILE A 106 0.71 4.35 6.89
CA ILE A 106 1.64 5.47 6.76
C ILE A 106 2.82 5.29 7.73
N GLY A 107 2.55 4.99 9.00
CA GLY A 107 3.57 4.74 10.01
C GLY A 107 4.52 3.61 9.61
N ASP A 108 3.96 2.47 9.23
CA ASP A 108 4.71 1.28 8.82
C ASP A 108 5.66 1.58 7.65
N ARG A 109 5.17 2.34 6.66
CA ARG A 109 6.00 2.74 5.50
C ARG A 109 7.08 3.74 5.87
N VAL A 110 6.82 4.64 6.81
CA VAL A 110 7.85 5.56 7.33
C VAL A 110 8.94 4.77 8.04
N GLU A 111 8.57 3.81 8.90
CA GLU A 111 9.53 2.94 9.59
C GLU A 111 10.40 2.16 8.60
N GLU A 112 9.77 1.54 7.58
CA GLU A 112 10.48 0.81 6.53
C GLU A 112 11.50 1.70 5.79
N ILE A 113 11.10 2.91 5.37
CA ILE A 113 11.99 3.84 4.69
C ILE A 113 13.15 4.28 5.60
N LEU A 114 12.86 4.54 6.88
CA LEU A 114 13.88 4.94 7.85
C LEU A 114 14.90 3.82 8.10
N ASP A 115 14.44 2.57 8.19
CA ASP A 115 15.32 1.42 8.37
C ASP A 115 16.14 1.10 7.11
N MET A 116 15.58 1.32 5.91
CA MET A 116 16.34 1.26 4.66
C MET A 116 17.39 2.37 4.52
N GLY A 117 17.23 3.47 5.25
CA GLY A 117 18.11 4.64 5.22
C GLY A 117 19.25 4.64 6.25
N ARG A 118 19.37 3.63 7.12
CA ARG A 118 20.41 3.60 8.16
C ARG A 118 21.78 3.21 7.59
N PRO A 119 22.83 4.02 7.79
CA PRO A 119 24.18 3.51 7.76
C PRO A 119 24.42 2.57 8.96
N TYR A 120 25.12 1.45 8.75
CA TYR A 120 25.42 0.45 9.78
C TYR A 120 26.28 1.04 10.92
N GLU A 121 26.27 0.40 12.10
CA GLU A 121 27.03 0.80 13.33
C GLU A 121 28.54 1.06 13.15
N ARG A 122 29.10 0.81 11.96
CA ARG A 122 30.50 1.11 11.60
C ARG A 122 30.68 2.39 10.81
N ASP A 123 29.64 3.18 10.62
CA ASP A 123 29.76 4.55 10.14
C ASP A 123 30.30 5.42 11.28
N VAL A 124 31.57 5.15 11.60
CA VAL A 124 32.42 6.08 12.33
C VAL A 124 32.40 7.35 11.50
N ILE A 125 31.79 8.38 12.09
CA ILE A 125 31.93 9.76 11.65
C ILE A 125 33.44 10.03 11.62
N LEU A 126 34.05 9.90 10.44
CA LEU A 126 35.37 10.46 10.20
C LEU A 126 35.14 11.96 10.06
N ASP A 127 35.08 12.63 11.19
CA ASP A 127 35.42 14.03 11.32
C ASP A 127 36.81 14.21 10.68
N ARG A 128 36.83 14.59 9.40
CA ARG A 128 37.98 15.26 8.83
C ARG A 128 37.71 16.75 8.91
N GLU A 129 38.08 17.25 10.08
CA GLU A 129 38.48 18.62 10.38
C GLU A 129 39.20 19.32 9.20
N PRO A 130 39.11 20.66 9.15
CA PRO A 130 39.22 21.48 7.94
C PRO A 130 40.66 21.57 7.44
N ARG A 131 40.87 21.42 6.13
CA ARG A 131 42.16 21.82 5.55
C ARG A 131 42.17 23.33 5.37
N GLU A 132 42.89 23.94 6.29
CA GLU A 132 43.39 25.31 6.26
C GLU A 132 43.88 25.74 4.87
N SER A 133 43.60 27.01 4.61
CA SER A 133 44.05 27.82 3.50
C SER A 133 45.55 27.65 3.20
N ARG A 134 45.90 27.42 1.94
CA ARG A 134 47.25 27.67 1.42
C ARG A 134 47.17 28.39 0.09
N PHE A 135 46.80 29.67 0.17
CA PHE A 135 47.23 30.66 -0.81
C PHE A 135 48.73 30.86 -0.63
N ASP A 136 49.55 30.11 -1.35
CA ASP A 136 50.95 30.51 -1.57
C ASP A 136 50.97 31.52 -2.72
N ASN A 137 50.75 32.79 -2.36
CA ASN A 137 51.30 33.92 -3.07
C ASN A 137 52.83 33.86 -2.91
N ASN A 138 53.57 33.72 -4.01
CA ASN A 138 54.93 34.23 -4.06
C ASN A 138 55.06 35.27 -5.17
N VAL A 139 55.38 36.47 -4.71
CA VAL A 139 55.65 37.70 -5.44
C VAL A 139 57.13 37.73 -5.84
N THR A 140 57.37 38.03 -7.12
CA THR A 140 58.57 38.60 -7.79
C THR A 140 59.99 38.44 -7.21
N SER A 141 60.93 38.13 -8.11
CA SER A 141 62.10 38.97 -8.40
C SER A 141 62.42 38.93 -9.89
#